data_AF-A0A949E6P7-F1
#
_entry.id   AF-A0A949E6P7-F1
#
_cell.length_a   1.000
_cell.length_b   1.000
_cell.length_c   1.000
_cell.angle_alpha   90.00
_cell.angle_beta   90.00
_cell.angle_gamma   90.00
#
_symmetry.space_group_name_H-M   'P 1'
#
loop_
_entity.id
_entity.type
_entity.pdbx_description
1 polymer ?
#
loop_
_entity_poly.entity_id
_entity_poly.type
_entity_poly.pdbx_seq_one_letter_code
_entity_poly.pdbx_strand_id
1 'polypeptide(L)'
;LLGRIGTADELLGQAAVPAAAKRTGPAPLAAALRSPDRRLRLAAAAAIVRLQPVRQFAGSSHVPEALAFLASSRGVRSALVASPKLEEARDLAGRLAVAGYQADAVLVGRELLLRAGQSPDCELVLIDVTIDRPTADVLVQQLRHDPRTASLRVGVIAPAGRYEQAERIASDDPLAKAFARPRDDRAFNWQLEQLAALDAQDFVGFEARQRQAAEALDLLAALARTSGILYDLRRAEDAVIAALANPNPTIAARATAVLAEANSADAQRALVELACRFARPLTLRQAAAKAFRQNIEKHGLRLTTKEIQRQYDIYNQSERRDVPTRQVLSFILDCIEASAPAPQAVNPSG
;
A
#
# COMPACT_ATOMS: atom_id res chain seq x y z
N LEU A 1 -3.81 -1.13 31.51
CA LEU A 1 -3.44 -2.28 30.64
C LEU A 1 -1.98 -2.27 30.17
N LEU A 2 -1.31 -1.12 30.05
CA LEU A 2 0.12 -1.05 29.66
C LEU A 2 1.11 -1.59 30.70
N GLY A 3 0.77 -1.61 32.00
CA GLY A 3 1.64 -2.14 33.07
C GLY A 3 1.73 -3.68 33.17
N ARG A 4 1.04 -4.42 32.29
CA ARG A 4 1.03 -5.90 32.28
C ARG A 4 1.77 -6.53 31.09
N ILE A 5 2.29 -5.72 30.16
CA ILE A 5 2.79 -6.19 28.86
C ILE A 5 4.33 -6.08 28.74
N GLY A 6 5.03 -5.79 29.85
CA GLY A 6 6.49 -5.59 29.85
C GLY A 6 6.89 -4.15 29.52
N THR A 7 8.16 -3.82 29.75
CA THR A 7 8.70 -2.48 29.48
C THR A 7 8.89 -2.25 27.97
N ALA A 8 9.01 -0.99 27.54
CA ALA A 8 9.30 -0.65 26.14
C ALA A 8 10.55 -1.39 25.62
N ASP A 9 11.56 -1.50 26.47
CA ASP A 9 12.81 -2.22 26.19
C ASP A 9 12.57 -3.73 26.06
N GLU A 10 11.71 -4.34 26.87
CA GLU A 10 11.37 -5.77 26.74
C GLU A 10 10.59 -6.06 25.45
N LEU A 11 9.67 -5.16 25.08
CA LEU A 11 8.83 -5.30 23.90
C LEU A 11 9.58 -5.09 22.58
N LEU A 12 10.67 -4.32 22.62
CA LEU A 12 11.59 -4.08 21.51
C LEU A 12 12.85 -4.97 21.56
N GLY A 13 12.99 -5.83 22.59
CA GLY A 13 14.16 -6.70 22.77
C GLY A 13 15.44 -5.93 23.09
N GLN A 14 15.32 -4.72 23.62
CA GLN A 14 16.40 -3.83 24.06
C GLN A 14 16.68 -3.94 25.57
N ALA A 15 15.90 -4.72 26.33
CA ALA A 15 16.15 -4.94 27.75
C ALA A 15 17.51 -5.61 27.99
N ALA A 16 18.23 -5.15 29.01
CA ALA A 16 19.47 -5.77 29.47
C ALA A 16 19.13 -7.13 30.12
N VAL A 17 19.03 -8.18 29.31
CA VAL A 17 18.81 -9.54 29.81
C VAL A 17 20.14 -10.09 30.35
N PRO A 18 20.20 -10.66 31.57
CA PRO A 18 21.37 -11.38 32.05
C PRO A 18 21.83 -12.42 31.02
N ALA A 19 23.15 -12.61 30.88
CA ALA A 19 23.78 -13.42 29.82
C ALA A 19 23.24 -14.86 29.67
N ALA A 20 22.51 -15.37 30.67
CA ALA A 20 21.89 -16.70 30.70
C ALA A 20 20.52 -16.81 30.01
N ALA A 21 19.87 -15.70 29.60
CA ALA A 21 18.53 -15.72 29.00
C ALA A 21 18.43 -14.92 27.68
N LYS A 22 19.45 -15.02 26.81
CA LYS A 22 19.35 -14.49 25.44
C LYS A 22 18.10 -15.05 24.75
N ARG A 23 17.06 -14.23 24.58
CA ARG A 23 15.96 -14.54 23.66
C ARG A 23 16.55 -14.64 22.26
N THR A 24 16.56 -15.84 21.69
CA THR A 24 17.09 -16.15 20.36
C THR A 24 16.10 -15.87 19.22
N GLY A 25 15.17 -14.93 19.42
CA GLY A 25 14.13 -14.59 18.44
C GLY A 25 13.82 -13.10 18.40
N PRO A 26 13.16 -12.62 17.33
CA PRO A 26 12.75 -11.22 17.20
C PRO A 26 11.89 -10.78 18.39
N ALA A 27 12.01 -9.52 18.79
CA ALA A 27 11.20 -8.94 19.84
C ALA A 27 9.69 -9.11 19.54
N PRO A 28 8.80 -9.25 20.55
CA PRO A 28 7.38 -9.51 20.33
C PRO A 28 6.72 -8.55 19.32
N LEU A 29 7.01 -7.24 19.43
CA LEU A 29 6.48 -6.25 18.49
C LEU A 29 7.07 -6.42 17.08
N ALA A 30 8.36 -6.73 16.97
CA ALA A 30 9.01 -6.97 15.69
C ALA A 30 8.50 -8.24 15.00
N ALA A 31 8.20 -9.29 15.76
CA ALA A 31 7.56 -10.51 15.25
C ALA A 31 6.13 -10.23 14.76
N ALA A 32 5.36 -9.43 15.52
CA ALA A 32 3.99 -9.07 15.18
C ALA A 32 3.88 -8.26 13.88
N LEU A 33 4.91 -7.51 13.47
CA LEU A 33 4.97 -6.83 12.17
C LEU A 33 4.91 -7.79 10.97
N ARG A 34 5.23 -9.08 11.19
CA ARG A 34 5.14 -10.15 10.19
C ARG A 34 3.96 -11.09 10.41
N SER A 35 3.01 -10.73 11.28
CA SER A 35 1.81 -11.53 11.49
C SER A 35 0.98 -11.66 10.21
N PRO A 36 0.39 -12.84 9.91
CA PRO A 36 -0.61 -12.96 8.85
C PRO A 36 -1.84 -12.09 9.12
N ASP A 37 -2.17 -11.84 10.39
CA ASP A 37 -3.22 -10.89 10.76
C ASP A 37 -2.75 -9.44 10.56
N ARG A 38 -3.35 -8.79 9.57
CA ARG A 38 -3.09 -7.39 9.25
C ARG A 38 -3.51 -6.41 10.34
N ARG A 39 -4.52 -6.72 11.16
CA ARG A 39 -4.91 -5.89 12.31
C ARG A 39 -3.78 -5.88 13.34
N LEU A 40 -3.25 -7.07 13.67
CA LEU A 40 -2.11 -7.21 14.56
C LEU A 40 -0.86 -6.51 14.02
N ARG A 41 -0.56 -6.64 12.71
CA ARG A 41 0.57 -5.93 12.09
C ARG A 41 0.48 -4.42 12.24
N LEU A 42 -0.68 -3.83 11.93
CA LEU A 42 -0.88 -2.39 12.06
C LEU A 42 -0.79 -1.95 13.52
N ALA A 43 -1.40 -2.69 14.44
CA ALA A 43 -1.32 -2.40 15.87
C ALA A 43 0.12 -2.46 16.39
N ALA A 44 0.93 -3.42 15.94
CA ALA A 44 2.34 -3.52 16.27
C ALA A 44 3.13 -2.33 15.72
N ALA A 45 2.90 -1.94 14.47
CA ALA A 45 3.53 -0.76 13.88
C ALA A 45 3.16 0.52 14.65
N ALA A 46 1.87 0.72 14.94
CA ALA A 46 1.38 1.85 15.71
C ALA A 46 2.01 1.90 17.12
N ALA A 47 2.13 0.76 17.79
CA ALA A 47 2.80 0.67 19.09
C ALA A 47 4.27 1.09 18.99
N ILE A 48 5.01 0.61 17.99
CA ILE A 48 6.42 0.97 17.78
C ILE A 48 6.56 2.48 17.50
N VAL A 49 5.73 3.06 16.63
CA VAL A 49 5.76 4.51 16.35
C VAL A 49 5.52 5.32 17.62
N ARG A 50 4.57 4.89 18.47
CA ARG A 50 4.27 5.56 19.75
C ARG A 50 5.38 5.43 20.79
N LEU A 51 6.11 4.32 20.80
CA LEU A 51 7.25 4.13 21.69
C LEU A 51 8.43 5.05 21.35
N GLN A 52 8.48 5.57 20.11
CA GLN A 52 9.55 6.46 19.63
C GLN A 52 10.95 5.93 20.00
N PRO A 53 11.31 4.71 19.55
CA PRO A 53 12.61 4.15 19.87
C PRO A 53 13.71 5.08 19.37
N VAL A 54 14.75 5.26 20.20
CA VAL A 54 15.90 6.12 19.88
C VAL A 54 17.08 5.35 19.30
N ARG A 55 16.98 4.02 19.20
CA ARG A 55 18.00 3.12 18.64
C ARG A 55 17.34 2.05 17.76
N GLN A 56 18.08 1.56 16.77
CA GLN A 56 17.64 0.42 15.96
C GLN A 56 17.45 -0.83 16.83
N PHE A 57 16.53 -1.69 16.41
CA PHE A 57 16.25 -2.98 17.05
C PHE A 57 16.06 -4.05 15.97
N ALA A 58 16.19 -5.32 16.36
CA ALA A 58 16.03 -6.42 15.42
C ALA A 58 14.63 -6.40 14.78
N GLY A 59 14.57 -6.27 13.45
CA GLY A 59 13.33 -6.19 12.70
C GLY A 59 12.74 -4.78 12.54
N SER A 60 13.48 -3.72 12.88
CA SER A 60 13.05 -2.32 12.67
C SER A 60 12.72 -1.99 11.22
N SER A 61 13.36 -2.67 10.24
CA SER A 61 13.06 -2.52 8.81
C SER A 61 11.64 -2.94 8.44
N HIS A 62 11.02 -3.85 9.19
CA HIS A 62 9.65 -4.30 8.91
C HIS A 62 8.60 -3.21 9.21
N VAL A 63 8.94 -2.17 9.98
CA VAL A 63 8.02 -1.09 10.33
C VAL A 63 7.62 -0.29 9.09
N PRO A 64 8.56 0.36 8.37
CA PRO A 64 8.21 1.08 7.15
C PRO A 64 7.68 0.13 6.06
N GLU A 65 8.15 -1.12 5.98
CA GLU A 65 7.66 -2.10 4.99
C GLU A 65 6.19 -2.46 5.21
N ALA A 66 5.78 -2.75 6.45
CA ALA A 66 4.41 -3.07 6.78
C ALA A 66 3.47 -1.87 6.56
N LEU A 67 3.91 -0.68 6.96
CA LEU A 67 3.15 0.56 6.77
C LEU A 67 3.03 0.91 5.28
N ALA A 68 4.11 0.77 4.51
CA ALA A 68 4.10 1.00 3.05
C ALA A 68 3.11 0.08 2.35
N PHE A 69 3.12 -1.22 2.67
CA PHE A 69 2.17 -2.17 2.10
C PHE A 69 0.72 -1.78 2.41
N LEU A 70 0.40 -1.37 3.64
CA LEU A 70 -0.96 -0.96 3.98
C LEU A 70 -1.34 0.37 3.32
N ALA A 71 -0.40 1.30 3.21
CA ALA A 71 -0.59 2.61 2.58
C ALA A 71 -0.80 2.53 1.07
N SER A 72 -0.30 1.49 0.39
CA SER A 72 -0.44 1.32 -1.08
C SER A 72 -1.84 0.91 -1.55
N SER A 73 -2.85 0.97 -0.67
CA SER A 73 -4.25 0.81 -1.02
C SER A 73 -4.66 1.74 -2.16
N ARG A 74 -5.26 1.16 -3.19
CA ARG A 74 -5.80 1.86 -4.37
C ARG A 74 -7.27 2.21 -4.21
N GLY A 75 -7.91 1.80 -3.11
CA GLY A 75 -9.31 2.13 -2.87
C GLY A 75 -10.27 1.28 -3.69
N VAL A 76 -9.92 0.01 -3.91
CA VAL A 76 -10.73 -0.94 -4.70
C VAL A 76 -10.92 -2.26 -3.97
N ARG A 77 -11.95 -3.02 -4.37
CA ARG A 77 -12.12 -4.42 -3.94
C ARG A 77 -11.41 -5.32 -4.95
N SER A 78 -10.16 -5.68 -4.72
CA SER A 78 -9.38 -6.41 -5.73
C SER A 78 -9.57 -7.93 -5.60
N ALA A 79 -9.62 -8.63 -6.73
CA ALA A 79 -9.56 -10.08 -6.80
C ALA A 79 -8.62 -10.52 -7.93
N LEU A 80 -8.09 -11.74 -7.85
CA LEU A 80 -7.27 -12.32 -8.92
C LEU A 80 -7.82 -13.67 -9.34
N VAL A 81 -7.73 -13.96 -10.64
CA VAL A 81 -8.05 -15.28 -11.19
C VAL A 81 -6.82 -15.83 -11.88
N ALA A 82 -6.30 -16.96 -11.39
CA ALA A 82 -5.22 -17.69 -12.04
C ALA A 82 -5.77 -18.91 -12.77
N SER A 83 -5.60 -18.96 -14.08
CA SER A 83 -5.85 -20.18 -14.87
C SER A 83 -4.88 -20.24 -16.05
N PRO A 84 -4.36 -21.43 -16.42
CA PRO A 84 -3.56 -21.56 -17.63
C PRO A 84 -4.34 -21.22 -18.91
N LYS A 85 -5.68 -21.20 -18.85
CA LYS A 85 -6.57 -20.88 -19.96
C LYS A 85 -7.15 -19.48 -19.81
N LEU A 86 -6.70 -18.57 -20.68
CA LEU A 86 -7.03 -17.15 -20.62
C LEU A 86 -8.54 -16.85 -20.71
N GLU A 87 -9.27 -17.57 -21.56
CA GLU A 87 -10.72 -17.39 -21.72
C GLU A 87 -11.46 -17.68 -20.41
N GLU A 88 -11.13 -18.79 -19.76
CA GLU A 88 -11.72 -19.20 -18.49
C GLU A 88 -11.36 -18.24 -17.35
N ALA A 89 -10.11 -17.77 -17.32
CA ALA A 89 -9.68 -16.77 -16.36
C ALA A 89 -10.47 -15.45 -16.51
N ARG A 90 -10.70 -15.03 -17.76
CA ARG A 90 -11.44 -13.80 -18.09
C ARG A 90 -12.93 -13.92 -17.79
N ASP A 91 -13.54 -15.08 -18.05
CA ASP A 91 -14.95 -15.31 -17.69
C ASP A 91 -15.16 -15.15 -16.18
N LEU A 92 -14.34 -15.84 -15.36
CA LEU A 92 -14.40 -15.71 -13.91
C LEU A 92 -14.10 -14.28 -13.42
N ALA A 93 -13.14 -13.59 -14.04
CA ALA A 93 -12.85 -12.19 -13.72
C ALA A 93 -14.03 -11.27 -14.07
N GLY A 94 -14.72 -11.51 -15.19
CA GLY A 94 -15.93 -10.79 -15.58
C GLY A 94 -17.06 -10.98 -14.57
N ARG A 95 -17.28 -12.22 -14.10
CA ARG A 95 -18.28 -12.51 -13.05
C ARG A 95 -17.92 -11.83 -11.71
N LEU A 96 -16.64 -11.81 -11.33
CA LEU A 96 -16.17 -11.05 -10.17
C LEU A 96 -16.41 -9.55 -10.31
N ALA A 97 -16.26 -9.00 -11.52
CA ALA A 97 -16.57 -7.59 -11.80
C ALA A 97 -18.04 -7.26 -11.58
N VAL A 98 -18.96 -8.13 -12.02
CA VAL A 98 -20.39 -8.01 -11.72
C VAL A 98 -20.67 -8.06 -10.21
N ALA A 99 -19.89 -8.87 -9.46
CA ALA A 99 -19.96 -8.93 -8.00
C ALA A 99 -19.25 -7.75 -7.27
N GLY A 100 -18.79 -6.74 -8.01
CA GLY A 100 -18.21 -5.50 -7.47
C GLY A 100 -16.72 -5.58 -7.12
N TYR A 101 -15.98 -6.56 -7.65
CA TYR A 101 -14.53 -6.61 -7.55
C TYR A 101 -13.84 -6.03 -8.79
N GLN A 102 -12.70 -5.38 -8.60
CA GLN A 102 -11.74 -5.18 -9.67
C GLN A 102 -10.90 -6.45 -9.80
N ALA A 103 -11.26 -7.30 -10.77
CA ALA A 103 -10.65 -8.60 -10.98
C ALA A 103 -9.71 -8.63 -12.19
N ASP A 104 -8.51 -9.17 -11.99
CA ASP A 104 -7.54 -9.39 -13.06
C ASP A 104 -7.30 -10.89 -13.28
N ALA A 105 -7.13 -11.27 -14.56
CA ALA A 105 -6.75 -12.61 -14.96
C ALA A 105 -5.22 -12.73 -15.09
N VAL A 106 -4.66 -13.82 -14.55
CA VAL A 106 -3.24 -14.19 -14.66
C VAL A 106 -3.11 -15.64 -15.13
N LEU A 107 -2.02 -15.95 -15.83
CA LEU A 107 -1.87 -17.24 -16.52
C LEU A 107 -0.95 -18.24 -15.81
N VAL A 108 -0.23 -17.80 -14.77
CA VAL A 108 0.74 -18.61 -14.02
C VAL A 108 0.72 -18.23 -12.55
N GLY A 109 1.04 -19.19 -11.68
CA GLY A 109 0.99 -18.99 -10.23
C GLY A 109 1.96 -17.91 -9.72
N ARG A 110 3.14 -17.77 -10.34
CA ARG A 110 4.15 -16.77 -9.97
C ARG A 110 3.63 -15.34 -10.13
N GLU A 111 2.87 -15.07 -11.18
CA GLU A 111 2.26 -13.76 -11.41
C GLU A 111 1.16 -13.49 -10.38
N LEU A 112 0.39 -14.51 -10.00
CA LEU A 112 -0.60 -14.40 -8.93
C LEU A 112 0.07 -13.99 -7.61
N LEU A 113 1.15 -14.66 -7.21
CA LEU A 113 1.89 -14.33 -5.98
C LEU A 113 2.42 -12.90 -6.00
N LEU A 114 3.01 -12.49 -7.12
CA LEU A 114 3.56 -11.15 -7.28
C LEU A 114 2.47 -10.09 -7.12
N ARG A 115 1.34 -10.23 -7.83
CA ARG A 115 0.25 -9.25 -7.78
C ARG A 115 -0.48 -9.24 -6.45
N ALA A 116 -0.74 -10.41 -5.87
CA ALA A 116 -1.37 -10.53 -4.56
C ALA A 116 -0.50 -9.89 -3.47
N GLY A 117 0.81 -10.14 -3.49
CA GLY A 117 1.76 -9.58 -2.53
C GLY A 117 2.03 -8.08 -2.69
N GLN A 118 1.63 -7.47 -3.82
CA GLN A 118 1.74 -6.02 -4.07
C GLN A 118 0.45 -5.25 -3.76
N SER A 119 -0.68 -5.94 -3.57
CA SER A 119 -2.00 -5.33 -3.42
C SER A 119 -2.59 -5.57 -2.03
N PRO A 120 -2.60 -4.58 -1.12
CA PRO A 120 -3.29 -4.69 0.16
C PRO A 120 -4.81 -4.77 0.04
N ASP A 121 -5.33 -4.52 -1.17
CA ASP A 121 -6.73 -4.52 -1.54
C ASP A 121 -7.23 -5.87 -2.06
N CYS A 122 -6.34 -6.85 -2.30
CA CYS A 122 -6.74 -8.19 -2.75
C CYS A 122 -7.55 -8.90 -1.65
N GLU A 123 -8.83 -9.17 -1.88
CA GLU A 123 -9.75 -9.79 -0.91
C GLU A 123 -9.78 -11.31 -1.05
N LEU A 124 -9.64 -11.81 -2.29
CA LEU A 124 -9.71 -13.22 -2.62
C LEU A 124 -8.95 -13.52 -3.91
N VAL A 125 -8.63 -14.80 -4.10
CA VAL A 125 -8.12 -15.33 -5.35
C VAL A 125 -8.88 -16.57 -5.77
N LEU A 126 -9.10 -16.74 -7.07
CA LEU A 126 -9.61 -17.97 -7.67
C LEU A 126 -8.47 -18.63 -8.44
N ILE A 127 -8.19 -19.89 -8.14
CA ILE A 127 -7.06 -20.63 -8.70
C ILE A 127 -7.62 -21.85 -9.42
N ASP A 128 -7.41 -21.96 -10.72
CA ASP A 128 -7.66 -23.22 -11.44
C ASP A 128 -6.68 -24.28 -10.91
N VAL A 129 -7.20 -25.45 -10.56
CA VAL A 129 -6.42 -26.56 -9.99
C VAL A 129 -5.26 -27.01 -10.91
N THR A 130 -5.35 -26.69 -12.20
CA THR A 130 -4.35 -27.02 -13.22
C THR A 130 -3.32 -25.92 -13.45
N ILE A 131 -3.34 -24.84 -12.67
CA ILE A 131 -2.29 -23.81 -12.70
C ILE A 131 -0.91 -24.44 -12.45
N ASP A 132 0.11 -23.80 -13.03
CA ASP A 132 1.50 -24.20 -12.87
C ASP A 132 2.39 -22.97 -12.63
N ARG A 133 3.65 -23.25 -12.27
CA ARG A 133 4.72 -22.31 -11.96
C ARG A 133 4.31 -21.30 -10.89
N PRO A 134 4.00 -21.73 -9.65
CA PRO A 134 3.96 -23.12 -9.17
C PRO A 134 2.57 -23.78 -9.32
N THR A 135 2.48 -25.09 -9.05
CA THR A 135 1.23 -25.85 -8.99
C THR A 135 0.28 -25.31 -7.91
N ALA A 136 -1.02 -25.59 -8.02
CA ALA A 136 -2.05 -25.04 -7.13
C ALA A 136 -1.79 -25.29 -5.63
N ASP A 137 -1.33 -26.48 -5.26
CA ASP A 137 -0.99 -26.87 -3.88
C ASP A 137 0.16 -26.03 -3.31
N VAL A 138 1.27 -25.93 -4.06
CA VAL A 138 2.43 -25.12 -3.69
C VAL A 138 2.06 -23.62 -3.68
N LEU A 139 1.21 -23.19 -4.62
CA LEU A 139 0.74 -21.82 -4.71
C LEU A 139 -0.04 -21.41 -3.44
N VAL A 140 -0.97 -22.26 -2.98
CA VAL A 140 -1.72 -22.03 -1.73
C VAL A 140 -0.78 -21.93 -0.54
N GLN A 141 0.17 -22.87 -0.42
CA GLN A 141 1.16 -22.83 0.66
C GLN A 141 2.02 -21.55 0.65
N GLN A 142 2.44 -21.10 -0.54
CA GLN A 142 3.23 -19.87 -0.68
C GLN A 142 2.42 -18.62 -0.33
N LEU A 143 1.14 -18.57 -0.70
CA LEU A 143 0.23 -17.51 -0.26
C LEU A 143 0.12 -17.46 1.27
N ARG A 144 0.08 -18.61 1.95
CA ARG A 144 0.04 -18.70 3.42
C ARG A 144 1.35 -18.32 4.09
N HIS A 145 2.49 -18.56 3.44
CA HIS A 145 3.80 -18.23 4.00
C HIS A 145 4.11 -16.74 3.99
N ASP A 146 3.55 -15.98 3.04
CA ASP A 146 3.73 -14.53 2.96
C ASP A 146 2.67 -13.79 3.80
N PRO A 147 3.07 -13.01 4.83
CA PRO A 147 2.13 -12.26 5.66
C PRO A 147 1.19 -11.33 4.89
N ARG A 148 1.60 -10.84 3.71
CA ARG A 148 0.81 -9.94 2.87
C ARG A 148 -0.40 -10.64 2.24
N THR A 149 -0.31 -11.95 2.04
CA THR A 149 -1.30 -12.78 1.35
C THR A 149 -1.90 -13.87 2.22
N ALA A 150 -1.36 -14.11 3.42
CA ALA A 150 -1.72 -15.26 4.24
C ALA A 150 -3.21 -15.30 4.60
N SER A 151 -3.84 -14.14 4.76
CA SER A 151 -5.28 -14.03 5.05
C SER A 151 -6.18 -13.99 3.81
N LEU A 152 -5.66 -14.26 2.60
CA LEU A 152 -6.47 -14.27 1.38
C LEU A 152 -7.37 -15.50 1.35
N ARG A 153 -8.65 -15.28 1.00
CA ARG A 153 -9.56 -16.37 0.71
C ARG A 153 -9.25 -16.97 -0.65
N VAL A 154 -9.18 -18.29 -0.73
CA VAL A 154 -8.78 -19.01 -1.93
C VAL A 154 -9.91 -19.92 -2.40
N GLY A 155 -10.41 -19.69 -3.61
CA GLY A 155 -11.28 -20.63 -4.32
C GLY A 155 -10.47 -21.50 -5.26
N VAL A 156 -10.35 -22.80 -5.00
CA VAL A 156 -9.68 -23.74 -5.92
C VAL A 156 -10.72 -24.29 -6.90
N ILE A 157 -10.64 -23.86 -8.16
CA ILE A 157 -11.61 -24.18 -9.21
C ILE A 157 -11.15 -25.42 -9.97
N ALA A 158 -11.98 -26.46 -9.98
CA ALA A 158 -11.72 -27.69 -10.69
C ALA A 158 -12.55 -27.80 -11.98
N PRO A 159 -11.91 -28.15 -13.13
CA PRO A 159 -12.64 -28.68 -14.27
C PRO A 159 -13.21 -30.08 -13.96
N ALA A 160 -14.04 -30.60 -14.86
CA ALA A 160 -14.61 -31.93 -14.75
C ALA A 160 -13.51 -33.00 -14.55
N GLY A 161 -13.74 -33.94 -13.62
CA GLY A 161 -12.82 -35.02 -13.30
C GLY A 161 -11.62 -34.63 -12.41
N ARG A 162 -11.51 -33.38 -11.94
CA ARG A 162 -10.42 -32.93 -11.05
C ARG A 162 -10.90 -32.33 -9.72
N TYR A 163 -12.16 -32.51 -9.37
CA TYR A 163 -12.71 -31.97 -8.12
C TYR A 163 -12.01 -32.52 -6.88
N GLU A 164 -11.76 -33.83 -6.83
CA GLU A 164 -11.05 -34.49 -5.72
C GLU A 164 -9.63 -33.91 -5.52
N GLN A 165 -8.95 -33.52 -6.60
CA GLN A 165 -7.66 -32.84 -6.50
C GLN A 165 -7.80 -31.46 -5.85
N ALA A 166 -8.78 -30.67 -6.27
CA ALA A 166 -9.04 -29.36 -5.67
C ALA A 166 -9.46 -29.47 -4.20
N GLU A 167 -10.29 -30.46 -3.88
CA GLU A 167 -10.74 -30.75 -2.52
C GLU A 167 -9.57 -31.09 -1.61
N ARG A 168 -8.65 -31.96 -2.05
CA ARG A 168 -7.42 -32.28 -1.31
C ARG A 168 -6.53 -31.07 -1.05
N ILE A 169 -6.45 -30.12 -1.99
CA ILE A 169 -5.66 -28.90 -1.81
C ILE A 169 -6.31 -27.97 -0.78
N ALA A 170 -7.63 -27.87 -0.78
CA ALA A 170 -8.37 -26.96 0.09
C ALA A 170 -8.62 -27.52 1.50
N SER A 171 -8.52 -28.84 1.72
CA SER A 171 -9.00 -29.48 2.95
C SER A 171 -8.25 -29.05 4.20
N ASP A 172 -6.94 -28.80 4.08
CA ASP A 172 -6.07 -28.44 5.20
C ASP A 172 -5.95 -26.93 5.42
N ASP A 173 -6.71 -26.12 4.69
CA ASP A 173 -6.61 -24.67 4.70
C ASP A 173 -7.95 -24.01 5.09
N PRO A 174 -8.05 -23.35 6.26
CA PRO A 174 -9.29 -22.78 6.75
C PRO A 174 -9.82 -21.61 5.91
N LEU A 175 -8.97 -21.04 5.05
CA LEU A 175 -9.28 -19.94 4.14
C LEU A 175 -9.31 -20.39 2.68
N ALA A 176 -9.32 -21.70 2.41
CA ALA A 176 -9.51 -22.25 1.07
C ALA A 176 -10.79 -23.07 0.96
N LYS A 177 -11.36 -23.11 -0.25
CA LYS A 177 -12.49 -23.98 -0.57
C LYS A 177 -12.43 -24.45 -2.02
N ALA A 178 -12.73 -25.73 -2.23
CA ALA A 178 -12.78 -26.32 -3.56
C ALA A 178 -14.15 -26.15 -4.20
N PHE A 179 -14.16 -25.77 -5.47
CA PHE A 179 -15.37 -25.59 -6.26
C PHE A 179 -15.25 -26.29 -7.61
N ALA A 180 -16.33 -26.93 -8.05
CA ALA A 180 -16.47 -27.27 -9.45
C ALA A 180 -16.59 -25.98 -10.27
N ARG A 181 -16.14 -26.00 -11.53
CA ARG A 181 -16.32 -24.85 -12.42
C ARG A 181 -17.80 -24.42 -12.48
N PRO A 182 -18.11 -23.14 -12.22
CA PRO A 182 -19.48 -22.64 -12.32
C PRO A 182 -19.95 -22.72 -13.77
N ARG A 183 -21.20 -23.16 -13.97
CA ARG A 183 -21.84 -23.22 -15.30
C ARG A 183 -22.70 -22.00 -15.58
N ASP A 184 -23.12 -21.30 -14.53
CA ASP A 184 -23.99 -20.14 -14.57
C ASP A 184 -23.69 -19.19 -13.41
N ASP A 185 -24.30 -18.00 -13.46
CA ASP A 185 -24.08 -16.94 -12.46
C ASP A 185 -24.64 -17.31 -11.09
N ARG A 186 -25.69 -18.14 -11.03
CA ARG A 186 -26.27 -18.59 -9.77
C ARG A 186 -25.28 -19.48 -9.02
N ALA A 187 -24.66 -20.44 -9.72
CA ALA A 187 -23.63 -21.30 -9.19
C ALA A 187 -22.41 -20.47 -8.76
N PHE A 188 -21.98 -19.52 -9.58
CA PHE A 188 -20.86 -18.65 -9.23
C PHE A 188 -21.13 -17.81 -7.97
N ASN A 189 -22.31 -17.19 -7.86
CA ASN A 189 -22.69 -16.39 -6.70
C ASN A 189 -22.75 -17.24 -5.43
N TRP A 190 -23.31 -18.45 -5.51
CA TRP A 190 -23.27 -19.38 -4.39
C TRP A 190 -21.83 -19.71 -3.98
N GLN A 191 -20.93 -19.98 -4.93
CA GLN A 191 -19.51 -20.25 -4.63
C GLN A 191 -18.84 -19.04 -3.94
N LEU A 192 -19.15 -17.83 -4.41
CA LEU A 192 -18.63 -16.60 -3.82
C LEU A 192 -19.15 -16.38 -2.39
N GLU A 193 -20.43 -16.66 -2.12
CA GLU A 193 -21.01 -16.65 -0.76
C GLU A 193 -20.34 -17.66 0.15
N GLN A 194 -20.10 -18.89 -0.35
CA GLN A 194 -19.38 -19.92 0.39
C GLN A 194 -17.94 -19.50 0.72
N LEU A 195 -17.27 -18.82 -0.20
CA LEU A 195 -15.93 -18.29 0.03
C LEU A 195 -15.96 -17.11 1.01
N ALA A 196 -16.97 -16.24 0.94
CA ALA A 196 -17.17 -15.11 1.85
C ALA A 196 -17.50 -15.55 3.28
N ALA A 197 -18.06 -16.74 3.46
CA ALA A 197 -18.34 -17.33 4.77
C ALA A 197 -17.08 -17.85 5.48
N LEU A 198 -15.97 -18.10 4.76
CA LEU A 198 -14.71 -18.52 5.37
C LEU A 198 -14.17 -17.41 6.27
N ASP A 199 -14.08 -17.70 7.57
CA ASP A 199 -13.57 -16.78 8.58
C ASP A 199 -14.23 -15.39 8.52
N ALA A 200 -15.56 -15.36 8.44
CA ALA A 200 -16.31 -14.13 8.27
C ALA A 200 -16.14 -13.12 9.43
N GLN A 201 -15.80 -13.60 10.64
CA GLN A 201 -15.61 -12.76 11.82
C GLN A 201 -14.30 -11.97 11.74
N ASP A 202 -13.21 -12.61 11.31
CA ASP A 202 -11.89 -11.97 11.26
C ASP A 202 -11.55 -11.36 9.89
N PHE A 203 -12.40 -11.57 8.88
CA PHE A 203 -12.25 -10.94 7.58
C PHE A 203 -12.16 -9.41 7.67
N VAL A 204 -11.15 -8.86 7.01
CA VAL A 204 -10.95 -7.42 6.86
C VAL A 204 -11.38 -7.04 5.46
N GLY A 205 -12.62 -6.57 5.31
CA GLY A 205 -13.15 -6.09 4.05
C GLY A 205 -12.72 -4.66 3.69
N PHE A 206 -13.08 -4.23 2.49
CA PHE A 206 -12.83 -2.92 1.90
C PHE A 206 -12.72 -1.74 2.89
N GLU A 207 -13.80 -1.43 3.62
CA GLU A 207 -13.87 -0.25 4.51
C GLU A 207 -12.82 -0.30 5.63
N ALA A 208 -12.58 -1.47 6.20
CA ALA A 208 -11.55 -1.64 7.21
C ALA A 208 -10.14 -1.47 6.59
N ARG A 209 -9.93 -1.92 5.35
CA ARG A 209 -8.65 -1.73 4.63
C ARG A 209 -8.39 -0.27 4.31
N GLN A 210 -9.41 0.49 3.92
CA GLN A 210 -9.28 1.94 3.70
C GLN A 210 -8.92 2.68 4.99
N ARG A 211 -9.54 2.32 6.13
CA ARG A 211 -9.16 2.87 7.44
C ARG A 211 -7.72 2.54 7.81
N GLN A 212 -7.29 1.30 7.59
CA GLN A 212 -5.92 0.88 7.85
C GLN A 212 -4.90 1.59 6.96
N ALA A 213 -5.22 1.84 5.68
CA ALA A 213 -4.37 2.62 4.79
C ALA A 213 -4.23 4.05 5.27
N ALA A 214 -5.33 4.67 5.70
CA ALA A 214 -5.32 6.02 6.26
C ALA A 214 -4.47 6.10 7.53
N GLU A 215 -4.61 5.14 8.44
CA GLU A 215 -3.81 5.05 9.68
C GLU A 215 -2.33 4.81 9.37
N ALA A 216 -2.02 3.93 8.40
CA ALA A 216 -0.65 3.67 8.00
C ALA A 216 0.06 4.93 7.45
N LEU A 217 -0.67 5.77 6.70
CA LEU A 217 -0.15 7.06 6.23
C LEU A 217 0.11 8.04 7.39
N ASP A 218 -0.77 8.11 8.39
CA ASP A 218 -0.52 8.95 9.58
C ASP A 218 0.74 8.50 10.33
N LEU A 219 0.91 7.19 10.47
CA LEU A 219 2.07 6.59 11.13
C LEU A 219 3.36 6.85 10.32
N LEU A 220 3.31 6.74 8.99
CA LEU A 220 4.44 7.10 8.12
C LEU A 220 4.80 8.59 8.23
N ALA A 221 3.80 9.48 8.30
CA ALA A 221 4.04 10.92 8.50
C ALA A 221 4.69 11.19 9.87
N ALA A 222 4.25 10.49 10.92
CA ALA A 222 4.86 10.59 12.24
C ALA A 222 6.31 10.09 12.26
N LEU A 223 6.60 8.97 11.56
CA LEU A 223 7.95 8.46 11.40
C LEU A 223 8.83 9.44 10.63
N ALA A 224 8.33 10.03 9.53
CA ALA A 224 9.07 11.00 8.72
C ALA A 224 9.49 12.24 9.53
N ARG A 225 8.66 12.67 10.48
CA ARG A 225 8.98 13.79 11.38
C ARG A 225 10.02 13.47 12.45
N THR A 226 9.98 12.25 13.00
CA THR A 226 10.66 11.94 14.27
C THR A 226 11.91 11.08 14.12
N SER A 227 12.04 10.33 13.02
CA SER A 227 12.88 9.14 13.01
C SER A 227 13.65 8.92 11.70
N GLY A 228 13.90 10.00 10.93
CA GLY A 228 14.60 9.95 9.65
C GLY A 228 16.01 9.34 9.68
N ILE A 229 16.60 9.15 10.87
CA ILE A 229 17.89 8.46 11.06
C ILE A 229 17.71 6.95 11.28
N LEU A 230 16.59 6.51 11.88
CA LEU A 230 16.36 5.12 12.28
C LEU A 230 15.67 4.27 11.21
N TYR A 231 14.80 4.88 10.42
CA TYR A 231 14.02 4.18 9.39
C TYR A 231 14.29 4.75 8.01
N ASP A 232 14.56 3.87 7.05
CA ASP A 232 14.67 4.22 5.64
C ASP A 232 13.28 4.31 5.00
N LEU A 233 12.72 5.51 4.97
CA LEU A 233 11.38 5.76 4.41
C LEU A 233 11.37 5.80 2.87
N ARG A 234 12.52 5.76 2.20
CA ARG A 234 12.57 5.70 0.72
C ARG A 234 11.87 4.44 0.20
N ARG A 235 11.90 3.36 0.98
CA ARG A 235 11.19 2.11 0.66
C ARG A 235 9.66 2.24 0.67
N ALA A 236 9.14 3.24 1.36
CA ALA A 236 7.71 3.51 1.43
C ALA A 236 7.25 4.55 0.40
N GLU A 237 8.19 5.23 -0.27
CA GLU A 237 7.89 6.37 -1.12
C GLU A 237 6.98 6.01 -2.30
N ASP A 238 7.29 4.96 -3.04
CA ASP A 238 6.47 4.49 -4.16
C ASP A 238 5.03 4.19 -3.73
N ALA A 239 4.86 3.58 -2.56
CA ALA A 239 3.55 3.26 -2.00
C ALA A 239 2.77 4.53 -1.64
N VAL A 240 3.44 5.53 -1.06
CA VAL A 240 2.82 6.82 -0.71
C VAL A 240 2.47 7.62 -1.96
N ILE A 241 3.35 7.63 -2.98
CA ILE A 241 3.08 8.28 -4.27
C ILE A 241 1.86 7.62 -4.95
N ALA A 242 1.79 6.29 -4.95
CA ALA A 242 0.63 5.57 -5.47
C ALA A 242 -0.66 5.94 -4.73
N ALA A 243 -0.61 6.15 -3.41
CA ALA A 243 -1.75 6.53 -2.59
C ALA A 243 -2.33 7.92 -2.94
N LEU A 244 -1.56 8.82 -3.57
CA LEU A 244 -2.08 10.09 -4.11
C LEU A 244 -3.16 9.88 -5.17
N ALA A 245 -3.13 8.73 -5.86
CA ALA A 245 -4.10 8.39 -6.89
C ALA A 245 -5.41 7.83 -6.31
N ASN A 246 -5.45 7.47 -5.02
CA ASN A 246 -6.61 6.86 -4.36
C ASN A 246 -7.87 7.73 -4.57
N PRO A 247 -9.05 7.12 -4.86
CA PRO A 247 -10.30 7.85 -5.05
C PRO A 247 -10.80 8.51 -3.76
N ASN A 248 -10.42 7.98 -2.59
CA ASN A 248 -10.75 8.58 -1.30
C ASN A 248 -9.88 9.83 -1.06
N PRO A 249 -10.47 11.04 -1.03
CA PRO A 249 -9.71 12.28 -0.89
C PRO A 249 -8.99 12.38 0.46
N THR A 250 -9.50 11.73 1.51
CA THR A 250 -8.85 11.70 2.83
C THR A 250 -7.54 10.91 2.78
N ILE A 251 -7.49 9.79 2.04
CA ILE A 251 -6.26 9.00 1.86
C ILE A 251 -5.25 9.81 1.04
N ALA A 252 -5.67 10.40 -0.07
CA ALA A 252 -4.80 11.22 -0.91
C ALA A 252 -4.25 12.45 -0.15
N ALA A 253 -5.05 13.07 0.72
CA ALA A 253 -4.61 14.17 1.58
C ALA A 253 -3.56 13.71 2.62
N ARG A 254 -3.72 12.52 3.21
CA ARG A 254 -2.74 11.94 4.13
C ARG A 254 -1.43 11.58 3.43
N ALA A 255 -1.51 11.04 2.22
CA ALA A 255 -0.33 10.78 1.39
C ALA A 255 0.43 12.08 1.07
N THR A 256 -0.30 13.15 0.73
CA THR A 256 0.26 14.50 0.58
C THR A 256 1.03 14.95 1.82
N ALA A 257 0.49 14.72 3.03
CA ALA A 257 1.15 15.08 4.28
C ALA A 257 2.42 14.26 4.56
N VAL A 258 2.48 12.98 4.15
CA VAL A 258 3.69 12.17 4.24
C VAL A 258 4.78 12.73 3.31
N LEU A 259 4.42 13.05 2.05
CA LEU A 259 5.37 13.58 1.07
C LEU A 259 5.87 14.98 1.42
N ALA A 260 5.08 15.79 2.14
CA ALA A 260 5.55 17.07 2.67
C ALA A 260 6.81 16.91 3.56
N GLU A 261 6.91 15.79 4.28
CA GLU A 261 8.02 15.51 5.20
C GLU A 261 9.20 14.77 4.54
N ALA A 262 8.96 14.15 3.38
CA ALA A 262 9.92 13.28 2.71
C ALA A 262 11.04 14.06 2.01
N ASN A 263 12.31 13.75 2.32
CA ASN A 263 13.46 14.36 1.67
C ASN A 263 13.76 13.69 0.31
N SER A 264 12.93 13.92 -0.70
CA SER A 264 13.06 13.30 -2.01
C SER A 264 12.61 14.21 -3.16
N ALA A 265 13.30 14.10 -4.29
CA ALA A 265 12.90 14.78 -5.52
C ALA A 265 11.59 14.20 -6.10
N ASP A 266 11.37 12.90 -5.92
CA ASP A 266 10.17 12.22 -6.42
C ASP A 266 8.93 12.65 -5.63
N ALA A 267 9.06 12.82 -4.31
CA ALA A 267 8.04 13.46 -3.48
C ALA A 267 7.66 14.88 -3.97
N GLN A 268 8.64 15.74 -4.25
CA GLN A 268 8.38 17.09 -4.77
C GLN A 268 7.68 17.04 -6.13
N ARG A 269 8.15 16.19 -7.06
CA ARG A 269 7.52 16.01 -8.36
C ARG A 269 6.07 15.54 -8.22
N ALA A 270 5.83 14.53 -7.38
CA ALA A 270 4.49 13.96 -7.17
C ALA A 270 3.51 14.99 -6.59
N LEU A 271 3.95 15.84 -5.65
CA LEU A 271 3.14 16.92 -5.08
C LEU A 271 2.78 17.98 -6.13
N VAL A 272 3.74 18.41 -6.94
CA VAL A 272 3.51 19.37 -8.03
C VAL A 272 2.59 18.78 -9.09
N GLU A 273 2.83 17.54 -9.51
CA GLU A 273 1.95 16.86 -10.46
C GLU A 273 0.52 16.76 -9.94
N LEU A 274 0.32 16.41 -8.67
CA LEU A 274 -1.01 16.37 -8.08
C LEU A 274 -1.67 17.75 -8.08
N ALA A 275 -0.94 18.81 -7.72
CA ALA A 275 -1.44 20.17 -7.74
C ALA A 275 -1.81 20.67 -9.15
N CYS A 276 -1.14 20.16 -10.19
CA CYS A 276 -1.39 20.49 -11.59
C CYS A 276 -2.48 19.60 -12.26
N ARG A 277 -2.96 18.54 -11.61
CA ARG A 277 -3.99 17.63 -12.18
C ARG A 277 -5.39 18.23 -12.08
N PHE A 278 -5.87 18.83 -13.17
CA PHE A 278 -7.19 19.48 -13.23
C PHE A 278 -8.40 18.56 -12.96
N ALA A 279 -8.25 17.25 -13.19
CA ALA A 279 -9.30 16.27 -12.89
C ALA A 279 -9.46 15.98 -11.38
N ARG A 280 -8.56 16.47 -10.52
CA ARG A 280 -8.60 16.27 -9.07
C ARG A 280 -9.31 17.44 -8.38
N PRO A 281 -9.98 17.20 -7.23
CA PRO A 281 -10.65 18.26 -6.47
C PRO A 281 -9.73 19.43 -6.13
N LEU A 282 -10.23 20.66 -6.25
CA LEU A 282 -9.46 21.88 -5.98
C LEU A 282 -8.81 21.87 -4.59
N THR A 283 -9.54 21.42 -3.56
CA THR A 283 -9.04 21.35 -2.17
C THR A 283 -7.82 20.44 -2.04
N LEU A 284 -7.82 19.30 -2.73
CA LEU A 284 -6.68 18.37 -2.75
C LEU A 284 -5.49 18.98 -3.49
N ARG A 285 -5.74 19.68 -4.62
CA ARG A 285 -4.69 20.37 -5.37
C ARG A 285 -4.03 21.48 -4.56
N GLN A 286 -4.83 22.26 -3.83
CA GLN A 286 -4.34 23.29 -2.90
C GLN A 286 -3.52 22.67 -1.74
N ALA A 287 -3.97 21.54 -1.19
CA ALA A 287 -3.22 20.82 -0.17
C ALA A 287 -1.85 20.34 -0.70
N ALA A 288 -1.82 19.80 -1.93
CA ALA A 288 -0.58 19.35 -2.58
C ALA A 288 0.40 20.51 -2.81
N ALA A 289 -0.08 21.67 -3.26
CA ALA A 289 0.75 22.86 -3.44
C ALA A 289 1.32 23.36 -2.10
N LYS A 290 0.51 23.39 -1.03
CA LYS A 290 0.98 23.75 0.32
C LYS A 290 2.03 22.76 0.85
N ALA A 291 1.80 21.46 0.66
CA ALA A 291 2.76 20.43 1.03
C ALA A 291 4.07 20.54 0.24
N PHE A 292 4.02 20.92 -1.04
CA PHE A 292 5.21 21.21 -1.83
C PHE A 292 6.02 22.37 -1.27
N ARG A 293 5.34 23.47 -0.88
CA ARG A 293 6.00 24.59 -0.18
C ARG A 293 6.70 24.13 1.10
N GLN A 294 5.99 23.41 1.96
CA GLN A 294 6.54 22.88 3.22
C GLN A 294 7.76 22.00 2.98
N ASN A 295 7.71 21.15 1.95
CA ASN A 295 8.81 20.27 1.59
C ASN A 295 10.05 21.07 1.16
N ILE A 296 9.87 22.07 0.31
CA ILE A 296 10.95 22.94 -0.16
C ILE A 296 11.55 23.77 0.97
N GLU A 297 10.72 24.36 1.84
CA GLU A 297 11.19 25.15 2.98
C GLU A 297 12.09 24.31 3.91
N LYS A 298 11.83 23.00 4.02
CA LYS A 298 12.58 22.08 4.86
C LYS A 298 13.80 21.46 4.19
N HIS A 299 13.70 21.10 2.91
CA HIS A 299 14.68 20.25 2.22
C HIS A 299 15.35 20.90 1.01
N GLY A 300 14.95 22.13 0.66
CA GLY A 300 15.38 22.85 -0.53
C GLY A 300 14.67 22.39 -1.81
N LEU A 301 14.80 23.18 -2.88
CA LEU A 301 14.25 22.84 -4.19
C LEU A 301 15.07 21.71 -4.84
N ARG A 302 14.40 20.61 -5.21
CA ARG A 302 15.00 19.41 -5.82
C ARG A 302 14.48 19.10 -7.22
N LEU A 303 13.58 19.94 -7.75
CA LEU A 303 13.13 19.84 -9.13
C LEU A 303 14.27 20.18 -10.10
N THR A 304 14.33 19.46 -11.21
CA THR A 304 15.23 19.74 -12.33
C THR A 304 14.76 20.96 -13.12
N THR A 305 15.66 21.57 -13.89
CA THR A 305 15.34 22.69 -14.79
C THR A 305 14.19 22.36 -15.75
N LYS A 306 14.13 21.12 -16.27
CA LYS A 306 13.03 20.70 -17.16
C LYS A 306 11.68 20.64 -16.44
N GLU A 307 11.67 20.19 -15.19
CA GLU A 307 10.45 20.11 -14.38
C GLU A 307 9.96 21.50 -13.96
N ILE A 308 10.88 22.42 -13.68
CA ILE A 308 10.58 23.84 -13.41
C ILE A 308 9.98 24.50 -14.65
N GLN A 309 10.63 24.36 -15.82
CA GLN A 309 10.12 24.93 -17.07
C GLN A 309 8.71 24.42 -17.39
N ARG A 310 8.45 23.14 -17.16
CA ARG A 310 7.12 22.56 -17.33
C ARG A 310 6.05 23.27 -16.48
N GLN A 311 6.38 23.78 -15.29
CA GLN A 311 5.41 24.51 -14.47
C GLN A 311 5.08 25.88 -15.05
N TYR A 312 6.07 26.60 -15.59
CA TYR A 312 5.84 27.85 -16.32
C TYR A 312 4.97 27.60 -17.55
N ASP A 313 5.24 26.53 -18.31
CA ASP A 313 4.43 26.18 -19.48
C ASP A 313 2.97 25.88 -19.10
N ILE A 314 2.75 25.10 -18.02
CA ILE A 314 1.41 24.80 -17.51
C ILE A 314 0.69 26.07 -17.06
N TYR A 315 1.36 26.98 -16.37
CA TYR A 315 0.79 28.25 -15.94
C TYR A 315 0.41 29.14 -17.13
N ASN A 316 1.30 29.31 -18.11
CA ASN A 316 1.05 30.11 -19.30
C ASN A 316 -0.12 29.55 -20.13
N GLN A 317 -0.26 28.22 -20.21
CA GLN A 317 -1.40 27.58 -20.87
C GLN A 317 -2.72 27.68 -20.08
N SER A 318 -2.68 28.16 -18.84
CA SER A 318 -3.83 28.21 -17.95
C SER A 318 -4.63 29.51 -18.03
N GLU A 319 -4.30 30.45 -18.93
CA GLU A 319 -4.96 31.77 -19.05
C GLU A 319 -6.49 31.72 -19.06
N ARG A 320 -7.06 30.75 -19.78
CA ARG A 320 -8.51 30.57 -19.92
C ARG A 320 -9.15 29.73 -18.81
N ARG A 321 -8.40 29.35 -17.78
CA ARG A 321 -8.90 28.56 -16.65
C ARG A 321 -9.52 29.46 -15.58
N ASP A 322 -10.33 28.83 -14.74
CA ASP A 322 -10.94 29.47 -13.59
C ASP A 322 -9.89 30.08 -12.65
N VAL A 323 -10.27 31.15 -11.95
CA VAL A 323 -9.38 31.88 -11.03
C VAL A 323 -8.77 30.94 -9.96
N PRO A 324 -9.53 30.06 -9.29
CA PRO A 324 -8.93 29.15 -8.31
C PRO A 324 -7.87 28.21 -8.88
N THR A 325 -8.06 27.68 -10.09
CA THR A 325 -7.03 26.88 -10.78
C THR A 325 -5.76 27.69 -11.04
N ARG A 326 -5.88 28.92 -11.55
CA ARG A 326 -4.73 29.79 -11.82
C ARG A 326 -3.98 30.16 -10.53
N GLN A 327 -4.69 30.38 -9.42
CA GLN A 327 -4.08 30.65 -8.11
C GLN A 327 -3.21 29.49 -7.62
N VAL A 328 -3.65 28.23 -7.80
CA VAL A 328 -2.83 27.06 -7.43
C VAL A 328 -1.54 27.01 -8.26
N LEU A 329 -1.63 27.25 -9.56
CA LEU A 329 -0.47 27.21 -10.45
C LEU A 329 0.50 28.36 -10.17
N SER A 330 -0.02 29.58 -9.95
CA SER A 330 0.79 30.73 -9.53
C SER A 330 1.52 30.45 -8.22
N PHE A 331 0.83 29.87 -7.23
CA PHE A 331 1.43 29.54 -5.94
C PHE A 331 2.61 28.56 -6.07
N ILE A 332 2.56 27.61 -7.00
CA ILE A 332 3.67 26.69 -7.26
C ILE A 332 4.88 27.47 -7.81
N LEU A 333 4.67 28.39 -8.75
CA LEU A 333 5.74 29.23 -9.30
C LEU A 333 6.35 30.12 -8.20
N ASP A 334 5.52 30.77 -7.38
CA ASP A 334 6.00 31.59 -6.26
C ASP A 334 6.92 30.78 -5.30
N CYS A 335 6.59 29.50 -5.06
CA CYS A 335 7.41 28.63 -4.22
C CYS A 335 8.76 28.29 -4.87
N ILE A 336 8.77 28.05 -6.19
CA ILE A 336 9.99 27.78 -6.95
C ILE A 336 10.90 29.01 -6.96
N GLU A 337 10.33 30.19 -7.25
CA GLU A 337 11.06 31.46 -7.35
C GLU A 337 11.65 31.90 -6.01
N ALA A 338 10.90 31.75 -4.91
CA ALA A 338 11.38 32.05 -3.56
C ALA A 338 12.57 31.16 -3.13
N SER A 339 12.75 30.02 -3.79
CA SER A 339 13.78 29.02 -3.46
C SER A 339 14.96 29.03 -4.43
N ALA A 340 14.86 29.76 -5.54
CA ALA A 340 15.98 30.02 -6.42
C ALA A 340 16.98 30.95 -5.72
N PRO A 341 18.29 30.72 -5.83
CA PRO A 341 19.27 31.69 -5.37
C PRO A 341 19.02 33.02 -6.10
N ALA A 342 19.04 34.13 -5.35
CA ALA A 342 18.89 35.47 -5.92
C ALA A 342 19.84 35.62 -7.13
N PRO A 343 19.38 36.22 -8.24
CA PRO A 343 20.26 36.43 -9.38
C PRO A 343 21.49 37.20 -8.91
N GLN A 344 22.68 36.59 -9.07
CA GLN A 344 23.94 37.27 -8.81
C GLN A 344 23.90 38.58 -9.60
N ALA A 345 23.98 39.71 -8.90
CA ALA A 345 24.12 41.01 -9.52
C ALA A 345 25.34 40.92 -10.45
N VAL A 346 25.07 40.91 -11.75
CA VAL A 346 26.11 41.08 -12.76
C VAL A 346 26.66 42.47 -12.52
N ASN A 347 27.80 42.54 -11.84
CA ASN A 347 28.56 43.78 -11.74
C ASN A 347 28.89 44.20 -13.18
N PRO A 348 28.42 45.37 -13.65
CA PRO A 348 28.89 45.90 -14.91
C PRO A 348 30.37 46.20 -14.72
N SER A 349 31.21 45.33 -15.27
CA SER A 349 32.64 45.58 -15.39
C SER A 349 32.79 46.69 -16.42
N GLY A 350 33.38 47.81 -16.00
CA GLY A 350 33.55 49.03 -16.78
C GLY A 350 34.56 48.95 -17.91
#